data_AF-A0A8X7N0V5-F1
#
_entry.id   AF-A0A8X7N0V5-F1
#
_cell.length_a   1.000
_cell.length_b   1.000
_cell.length_c   1.000
_cell.angle_alpha   90.00
_cell.angle_beta   90.00
_cell.angle_gamma   90.00
#
_symmetry.space_group_name_H-M   'P 1'
#
loop_
_entity.id
_entity.type
_entity.pdbx_description
1 polymer ?
#
loop_
_entity_poly.entity_id
_entity_poly.type
_entity_poly.pdbx_seq_one_letter_code
_entity_poly.pdbx_strand_id
1 'polypeptide(L)'
;MQLITALIASLSLSAAAVSAQTVAQLGTGGADAPKFSYGRVSGTYPGVRSTASNGETNPSKPSLGTTVNQQSMARLASVNSIDDWCTFGPPGTDQPIGNIEAEAVAYCTKARNNARVIPDGTLTSVHFVKTPLYVQVSALGDFTKIGVMPNDDGGELDPHGATGLGNPVGGNVTSNVTGTDVFYEEWMNFVSYNQVCIRICTAGGSGVSAAKQCEHELDIMGCAFVMATGQVADNVFESCDGDAAYPPGLYPDGSGTSTFKQYFVGSYVQDGETISYTNGAIDQATPTAAFSIPVSSNCATASTVANGIASLVTTASSSTTTAAPTTGSSSSGMSSSRNTQSSSSRASSSSSAGQTAGASPSYIREVGSGAWKVGAAMAGAAVLGLAVLA
;
A
#
# COMPACT_ATOMS: atom_id res chain seq x y z
N MET A 1 68.48 -5.15 -56.81
CA MET A 1 69.52 -5.62 -55.86
C MET A 1 68.85 -5.69 -54.51
N GLN A 2 68.54 -6.91 -54.03
CA GLN A 2 69.32 -7.64 -53.01
C GLN A 2 69.27 -6.88 -51.66
N LEU A 3 68.93 -7.47 -50.50
CA LEU A 3 68.78 -8.85 -50.04
C LEU A 3 68.18 -8.72 -48.60
N ILE A 4 67.34 -9.67 -48.18
CA ILE A 4 67.34 -10.40 -46.87
C ILE A 4 67.53 -9.56 -45.58
N THR A 5 66.68 -9.65 -44.55
CA THR A 5 66.82 -10.65 -43.48
C THR A 5 65.56 -10.72 -42.59
N ALA A 6 65.17 -11.95 -42.25
CA ALA A 6 64.11 -12.32 -41.33
C ALA A 6 64.45 -12.03 -39.86
N LEU A 7 63.44 -11.73 -39.05
CA LEU A 7 63.48 -11.98 -37.61
C LEU A 7 62.16 -12.60 -37.17
N ILE A 8 62.21 -13.90 -36.89
CA ILE A 8 61.16 -14.65 -36.21
C ILE A 8 61.35 -14.36 -34.72
N ALA A 9 60.45 -13.58 -34.13
CA ALA A 9 60.36 -13.43 -32.68
C ALA A 9 59.19 -14.29 -32.16
N SER A 10 59.56 -15.37 -31.50
CA SER A 10 58.70 -16.25 -30.71
C SER A 10 58.00 -15.48 -29.60
N LEU A 11 56.66 -15.34 -29.67
CA LEU A 11 55.84 -14.97 -28.53
C LEU A 11 55.56 -16.24 -27.70
N SER A 12 56.27 -16.38 -26.59
CA SER A 12 55.87 -17.25 -25.48
C SER A 12 54.63 -16.66 -24.80
N LEU A 13 53.54 -17.43 -24.79
CA LEU A 13 52.31 -17.09 -24.08
C LEU A 13 52.55 -17.27 -22.57
N SER A 14 52.93 -16.20 -21.88
CA SER A 14 52.96 -16.17 -20.41
C SER A 14 51.52 -16.08 -19.90
N ALA A 15 50.99 -17.19 -19.40
CA ALA A 15 49.72 -17.20 -18.66
C ALA A 15 49.92 -16.42 -17.35
N ALA A 16 49.58 -15.13 -17.35
CA ALA A 16 49.40 -14.38 -16.12
C ALA A 16 48.10 -14.87 -15.47
N ALA A 17 48.25 -15.63 -14.37
CA ALA A 17 47.15 -15.93 -13.47
C ALA A 17 46.63 -14.62 -12.90
N VAL A 18 45.52 -14.13 -13.46
CA VAL A 18 44.74 -13.06 -12.82
C VAL A 18 44.06 -13.69 -11.63
N SER A 19 44.58 -13.40 -10.46
CA SER A 19 43.95 -13.64 -9.17
C SER A 19 42.53 -13.09 -9.21
N ALA A 20 41.56 -13.98 -9.04
CA ALA A 20 40.16 -13.66 -8.81
C ALA A 20 40.07 -12.83 -7.52
N GLN A 21 40.10 -11.52 -7.66
CA GLN A 21 39.62 -10.63 -6.62
C GLN A 21 38.10 -10.78 -6.60
N THR A 22 37.59 -11.21 -5.46
CA THR A 22 36.19 -11.24 -5.09
C THR A 22 35.53 -9.90 -5.40
N VAL A 23 34.76 -9.88 -6.48
CA VAL A 23 33.73 -8.87 -6.69
C VAL A 23 32.70 -9.07 -5.59
N ALA A 24 32.60 -8.10 -4.68
CA ALA A 24 31.51 -8.06 -3.71
C ALA A 24 30.19 -8.17 -4.47
N GLN A 25 29.41 -9.16 -4.07
CA GLN A 25 28.14 -9.56 -4.66
C GLN A 25 27.13 -8.42 -4.49
N LEU A 26 27.01 -7.57 -5.52
CA LEU A 26 25.84 -6.70 -5.69
C LEU A 26 24.62 -7.61 -5.81
N GLY A 27 23.69 -7.45 -4.87
CA GLY A 27 22.66 -8.45 -4.54
C GLY A 27 21.81 -8.92 -5.71
N THR A 28 21.78 -10.23 -5.90
CA THR A 28 20.78 -10.99 -6.69
C THR A 28 19.48 -11.18 -5.89
N GLY A 29 19.11 -10.18 -5.06
CA GLY A 29 18.04 -10.30 -4.06
C GLY A 29 16.68 -10.59 -4.68
N GLY A 30 16.01 -11.63 -4.17
CA GLY A 30 14.69 -12.04 -4.60
C GLY A 30 14.51 -13.56 -4.60
N ALA A 31 14.88 -14.23 -5.68
CA ALA A 31 14.49 -15.62 -5.92
C ALA A 31 15.40 -16.68 -5.27
N ASP A 32 16.68 -16.37 -5.02
CA ASP A 32 17.68 -17.33 -4.54
C ASP A 32 17.97 -17.22 -3.03
N ALA A 33 17.22 -16.39 -2.31
CA ALA A 33 17.37 -16.26 -0.86
C ALA A 33 16.99 -17.58 -0.15
N PRO A 34 17.74 -18.04 0.87
CA PRO A 34 17.32 -19.15 1.70
C PRO A 34 15.95 -18.90 2.32
N LYS A 35 15.21 -19.94 2.70
CA LYS A 35 13.94 -19.76 3.42
C LYS A 35 14.16 -19.03 4.76
N PHE A 36 13.32 -18.05 5.06
CA PHE A 36 13.40 -17.32 6.32
C PHE A 36 13.13 -18.25 7.52
N SER A 37 14.02 -18.19 8.51
CA SER A 37 13.91 -18.94 9.76
C SER A 37 13.55 -18.00 10.91
N TYR A 38 12.35 -18.17 11.46
CA TYR A 38 11.75 -17.30 12.48
C TYR A 38 11.49 -18.00 13.82
N GLY A 39 11.77 -19.30 13.91
CA GLY A 39 11.53 -20.10 15.11
C GLY A 39 10.04 -20.30 15.44
N ARG A 40 9.73 -20.49 16.73
CA ARG A 40 8.34 -20.66 17.20
C ARG A 40 7.65 -19.31 17.28
N VAL A 41 6.44 -19.25 16.73
CA VAL A 41 5.61 -18.04 16.68
C VAL A 41 4.24 -18.29 17.31
N SER A 42 3.57 -17.21 17.73
CA SER A 42 2.23 -17.22 18.30
C SER A 42 1.43 -16.00 17.87
N GLY A 43 0.12 -16.17 17.65
CA GLY A 43 -0.84 -15.10 17.42
C GLY A 43 -1.22 -14.29 18.68
N THR A 44 -0.59 -14.60 19.82
CA THR A 44 -0.72 -13.88 21.09
C THR A 44 0.62 -13.32 21.58
N TYR A 45 1.66 -13.39 20.75
CA TYR A 45 2.94 -12.76 21.08
C TYR A 45 2.76 -11.24 21.24
N PRO A 46 3.49 -10.57 22.15
CA PRO A 46 3.38 -9.11 22.33
C PRO A 46 3.54 -8.36 21.00
N GLY A 47 2.69 -7.35 20.78
CA GLY A 47 2.67 -6.57 19.54
C GLY A 47 1.96 -7.24 18.36
N VAL A 48 1.39 -8.45 18.50
CA VAL A 48 0.59 -9.05 17.40
C VAL A 48 -0.84 -8.51 17.41
N ARG A 49 -1.48 -8.54 18.58
CA ARG A 49 -2.89 -8.14 18.71
C ARG A 49 -2.98 -6.69 19.10
N SER A 50 -3.89 -5.98 18.46
CA SER A 50 -4.10 -4.58 18.79
C SER A 50 -4.72 -4.42 20.18
N THR A 51 -4.26 -3.37 20.87
CA THR A 51 -4.85 -2.93 22.14
C THR A 51 -5.57 -1.59 22.00
N ALA A 52 -5.47 -0.95 20.83
CA ALA A 52 -6.15 0.29 20.53
C ALA A 52 -7.67 0.07 20.46
N SER A 53 -8.42 1.05 20.93
CA SER A 53 -9.85 1.12 20.67
C SER A 53 -10.10 1.45 19.21
N ASN A 54 -11.15 0.86 18.62
CA ASN A 54 -11.64 1.27 17.31
C ASN A 54 -11.91 2.77 17.26
N GLY A 55 -11.51 3.42 16.16
CA GLY A 55 -11.89 4.80 15.87
C GLY A 55 -13.42 4.99 15.84
N GLU A 56 -13.88 6.22 16.09
CA GLU A 56 -15.31 6.54 16.24
C GLU A 56 -16.16 6.20 14.99
N THR A 57 -15.55 6.18 13.81
CA THR A 57 -16.24 5.85 12.54
C THR A 57 -16.34 4.35 12.29
N ASN A 58 -15.64 3.52 13.07
CA ASN A 58 -15.60 2.08 12.90
C ASN A 58 -16.76 1.42 13.64
N PRO A 59 -17.35 0.33 13.10
CA PRO A 59 -18.23 -0.49 13.90
C PRO A 59 -17.46 -1.14 15.05
N SER A 60 -18.16 -1.49 16.13
CA SER A 60 -17.53 -2.11 17.31
C SER A 60 -16.99 -3.52 17.05
N LYS A 61 -17.45 -4.19 15.99
CA LYS A 61 -16.99 -5.52 15.55
C LYS A 61 -16.99 -5.62 14.02
N PRO A 62 -16.09 -6.43 13.43
CA PRO A 62 -16.14 -6.73 12.01
C PRO A 62 -17.47 -7.39 11.64
N SER A 63 -18.02 -7.04 10.49
CA SER A 63 -19.27 -7.62 10.01
C SER A 63 -19.37 -7.55 8.49
N LEU A 64 -20.05 -8.53 7.91
CA LEU A 64 -20.34 -8.62 6.48
C LEU A 64 -21.83 -8.33 6.26
N GLY A 65 -22.18 -7.82 5.08
CA GLY A 65 -23.56 -7.48 4.71
C GLY A 65 -24.02 -6.13 5.25
N THR A 66 -23.10 -5.20 5.48
CA THR A 66 -23.44 -3.83 5.90
C THR A 66 -24.10 -3.06 4.77
N THR A 67 -24.85 -2.00 5.08
CA THR A 67 -25.42 -1.12 4.07
C THR A 67 -24.32 -0.50 3.20
N VAL A 68 -24.48 -0.55 1.88
CA VAL A 68 -23.55 0.06 0.93
C VAL A 68 -23.65 1.59 1.02
N ASN A 69 -22.53 2.25 1.32
CA ASN A 69 -22.43 3.70 1.41
C ASN A 69 -21.05 4.16 0.90
N GLN A 70 -21.01 4.75 -0.30
CA GLN A 70 -19.77 5.26 -0.91
C GLN A 70 -19.28 6.58 -0.30
N GLN A 71 -20.07 7.18 0.59
CA GLN A 71 -19.70 8.36 1.39
C GLN A 71 -19.26 7.98 2.81
N SER A 72 -19.08 6.70 3.10
CA SER A 72 -18.66 6.25 4.42
C SER A 72 -17.29 6.82 4.83
N MET A 73 -17.14 7.07 6.12
CA MET A 73 -15.88 7.47 6.76
C MET A 73 -15.30 6.35 7.63
N ALA A 74 -15.80 5.12 7.50
CA ALA A 74 -15.28 3.97 8.25
C ALA A 74 -13.83 3.66 7.87
N ARG A 75 -13.03 3.30 8.86
CA ARG A 75 -11.59 3.01 8.79
C ARG A 75 -11.26 1.61 9.36
N LEU A 76 -12.24 0.70 9.36
CA LEU A 76 -12.02 -0.69 9.76
C LEU A 76 -11.85 -1.57 8.52
N ALA A 77 -10.60 -1.92 8.22
CA ALA A 77 -10.28 -2.85 7.15
C ALA A 77 -10.28 -4.31 7.65
N SER A 78 -10.55 -5.25 6.75
CA SER A 78 -10.33 -6.68 7.00
C SER A 78 -9.58 -7.29 5.83
N VAL A 79 -8.73 -8.30 6.06
CA VAL A 79 -8.13 -9.13 4.99
C VAL A 79 -8.31 -10.59 5.36
N ASN A 80 -9.29 -11.25 4.75
CA ASN A 80 -9.72 -12.60 5.13
C ASN A 80 -9.45 -13.64 4.05
N SER A 81 -9.64 -13.26 2.78
CA SER A 81 -9.48 -14.12 1.61
C SER A 81 -9.26 -13.28 0.35
N ILE A 82 -9.01 -13.94 -0.79
CA ILE A 82 -8.91 -13.31 -2.11
C ILE A 82 -10.11 -12.41 -2.46
N ASP A 83 -11.32 -12.74 -1.99
CA ASP A 83 -12.56 -12.06 -2.33
C ASP A 83 -13.22 -11.30 -1.15
N ASP A 84 -12.66 -11.39 0.07
CA ASP A 84 -13.10 -10.66 1.27
C ASP A 84 -11.91 -9.95 1.90
N TRP A 85 -11.56 -8.81 1.32
CA TRP A 85 -10.49 -7.95 1.82
C TRP A 85 -10.80 -6.47 1.59
N CYS A 86 -10.02 -5.61 2.25
CA CYS A 86 -10.12 -4.16 2.14
C CYS A 86 -8.74 -3.53 1.97
N THR A 87 -8.71 -2.35 1.38
CA THR A 87 -7.58 -1.42 1.37
C THR A 87 -8.03 -0.10 1.98
N PHE A 88 -7.08 0.73 2.41
CA PHE A 88 -7.35 2.14 2.62
C PHE A 88 -7.18 2.91 1.31
N GLY A 89 -7.86 4.05 1.22
CA GLY A 89 -7.78 4.96 0.08
C GLY A 89 -8.42 6.31 0.38
N PRO A 90 -8.40 7.24 -0.59
CA PRO A 90 -8.86 8.60 -0.37
C PRO A 90 -10.35 8.67 0.02
N PRO A 91 -10.74 9.58 0.92
CA PRO A 91 -12.15 9.82 1.24
C PRO A 91 -12.88 10.61 0.13
N GLY A 92 -12.19 10.99 -0.95
CA GLY A 92 -12.72 11.78 -2.07
C GLY A 92 -12.08 13.17 -2.17
N THR A 93 -10.77 13.26 -1.95
CA THR A 93 -9.97 14.49 -2.09
C THR A 93 -9.26 14.50 -3.45
N ASP A 94 -8.98 15.69 -3.98
CA ASP A 94 -8.12 15.87 -5.16
C ASP A 94 -6.64 16.04 -4.71
N GLN A 95 -6.16 15.16 -3.83
CA GLN A 95 -4.79 15.17 -3.29
C GLN A 95 -4.15 13.78 -3.43
N PRO A 96 -2.83 13.71 -3.64
CA PRO A 96 -2.10 12.45 -3.56
C PRO A 96 -2.34 11.74 -2.23
N ILE A 97 -2.40 10.42 -2.22
CA ILE A 97 -2.69 9.63 -1.01
C ILE A 97 -1.66 9.92 0.10
N GLY A 98 -0.39 10.09 -0.25
CA GLY A 98 0.67 10.41 0.71
C GLY A 98 0.48 11.77 1.42
N ASN A 99 -0.41 12.64 0.92
CA ASN A 99 -0.72 13.92 1.57
C ASN A 99 -1.98 13.85 2.47
N ILE A 100 -2.70 12.72 2.45
CA ILE A 100 -4.01 12.56 3.11
C ILE A 100 -4.15 11.20 3.82
N GLU A 101 -3.02 10.61 4.22
CA GLU A 101 -2.99 9.29 4.84
C GLU A 101 -3.81 9.28 6.14
N ALA A 102 -3.76 10.36 6.92
CA ALA A 102 -4.53 10.54 8.15
C ALA A 102 -6.06 10.49 7.92
N GLU A 103 -6.53 10.97 6.77
CA GLU A 103 -7.94 11.06 6.43
C GLU A 103 -8.50 9.82 5.72
N ALA A 104 -7.63 8.93 5.23
CA ALA A 104 -8.00 7.77 4.44
C ALA A 104 -9.10 6.91 5.08
N VAL A 105 -9.84 6.20 4.24
CA VAL A 105 -11.01 5.39 4.61
C VAL A 105 -10.92 4.01 3.99
N ALA A 106 -11.61 3.03 4.58
CA ALA A 106 -11.61 1.66 4.10
C ALA A 106 -12.49 1.51 2.84
N TYR A 107 -11.96 0.81 1.85
CA TYR A 107 -12.65 0.28 0.68
C TYR A 107 -12.52 -1.24 0.69
N CYS A 108 -13.64 -1.95 0.70
CA CYS A 108 -13.68 -3.41 0.78
C CYS A 108 -14.23 -4.03 -0.50
N THR A 109 -13.77 -5.23 -0.86
CA THR A 109 -14.31 -5.98 -2.00
C THR A 109 -15.78 -6.36 -1.81
N LYS A 110 -16.23 -6.47 -0.55
CA LYS A 110 -17.61 -6.75 -0.16
C LYS A 110 -18.16 -5.65 0.74
N ALA A 111 -19.48 -5.57 0.88
CA ALA A 111 -20.14 -4.65 1.81
C ALA A 111 -19.86 -5.08 3.26
N ARG A 112 -18.77 -4.57 3.83
CA ARG A 112 -18.19 -4.99 5.09
C ARG A 112 -17.87 -3.78 5.95
N ASN A 113 -17.99 -3.92 7.27
CA ASN A 113 -17.52 -2.97 8.27
C ASN A 113 -18.03 -1.52 8.11
N ASN A 114 -19.17 -1.32 7.45
CA ASN A 114 -19.65 0.01 7.01
C ASN A 114 -18.65 0.74 6.10
N ALA A 115 -17.64 0.05 5.57
CA ALA A 115 -16.66 0.61 4.65
C ALA A 115 -17.30 0.91 3.29
N ARG A 116 -16.57 1.67 2.48
CA ARG A 116 -16.90 1.82 1.06
C ARG A 116 -16.66 0.50 0.35
N VAL A 117 -17.26 0.31 -0.82
CA VAL A 117 -17.10 -0.91 -1.61
C VAL A 117 -16.27 -0.62 -2.85
N ILE A 118 -15.27 -1.45 -3.12
CA ILE A 118 -14.49 -1.44 -4.36
C ILE A 118 -15.42 -1.82 -5.52
N PRO A 119 -15.64 -0.95 -6.52
CA PRO A 119 -16.51 -1.25 -7.65
C PRO A 119 -16.02 -2.45 -8.47
N ASP A 120 -16.95 -3.27 -8.98
CA ASP A 120 -16.60 -4.34 -9.93
C ASP A 120 -15.91 -3.75 -11.18
N GLY A 121 -14.93 -4.48 -11.70
CA GLY A 121 -14.08 -4.00 -12.80
C GLY A 121 -12.94 -3.06 -12.36
N THR A 122 -12.77 -2.82 -11.06
CA THR A 122 -11.57 -2.15 -10.52
C THR A 122 -10.36 -3.08 -10.57
N LEU A 123 -10.51 -4.33 -10.13
CA LEU A 123 -9.42 -5.28 -9.95
C LEU A 123 -9.17 -6.06 -11.25
N THR A 124 -7.91 -6.11 -11.69
CA THR A 124 -7.44 -6.94 -12.81
C THR A 124 -6.64 -8.14 -12.33
N SER A 125 -6.13 -8.12 -11.11
CA SER A 125 -5.37 -9.21 -10.49
C SER A 125 -5.49 -9.13 -8.97
N VAL A 126 -5.55 -10.29 -8.30
CA VAL A 126 -5.49 -10.40 -6.85
C VAL A 126 -4.71 -11.66 -6.46
N HIS A 127 -3.59 -11.47 -5.79
CA HIS A 127 -2.80 -12.51 -5.14
C HIS A 127 -2.98 -12.42 -3.64
N PHE A 128 -3.71 -13.39 -3.07
CA PHE A 128 -3.82 -13.55 -1.61
C PHE A 128 -2.86 -14.64 -1.15
N VAL A 129 -2.01 -14.34 -0.17
CA VAL A 129 -1.09 -15.32 0.41
C VAL A 129 -1.26 -15.40 1.93
N LYS A 130 -1.32 -16.63 2.42
CA LYS A 130 -1.28 -16.94 3.86
C LYS A 130 0.06 -17.55 4.23
N THR A 131 0.73 -16.97 5.22
CA THR A 131 1.98 -17.48 5.77
C THR A 131 1.85 -17.75 7.27
N PRO A 132 2.85 -18.38 7.90
CA PRO A 132 2.87 -18.54 9.35
C PRO A 132 3.00 -17.22 10.14
N LEU A 133 3.38 -16.12 9.51
CA LEU A 133 3.61 -14.82 10.16
C LEU A 133 2.60 -13.74 9.77
N TYR A 134 2.00 -13.83 8.59
CA TYR A 134 1.15 -12.79 8.04
C TYR A 134 0.17 -13.33 7.00
N VAL A 135 -0.84 -12.52 6.72
CA VAL A 135 -1.62 -12.63 5.48
C VAL A 135 -1.42 -11.37 4.66
N GLN A 136 -1.43 -11.52 3.34
CA GLN A 136 -1.17 -10.41 2.44
C GLN A 136 -2.02 -10.51 1.19
N VAL A 137 -2.48 -9.36 0.71
CA VAL A 137 -3.00 -9.18 -0.65
C VAL A 137 -2.02 -8.32 -1.44
N SER A 138 -1.75 -8.73 -2.68
CA SER A 138 -1.15 -7.89 -3.72
C SER A 138 -2.12 -7.86 -4.90
N ALA A 139 -2.57 -6.67 -5.31
CA ALA A 139 -3.59 -6.50 -6.33
C ALA A 139 -3.19 -5.46 -7.38
N LEU A 140 -3.56 -5.72 -8.63
CA LEU A 140 -3.49 -4.75 -9.72
C LEU A 140 -4.91 -4.32 -10.10
N GLY A 141 -5.03 -3.10 -10.61
CA GLY A 141 -6.33 -2.57 -11.01
C GLY A 141 -6.29 -1.13 -11.46
N ASP A 142 -7.47 -0.54 -11.60
CA ASP A 142 -7.68 0.89 -11.81
C ASP A 142 -8.24 1.52 -10.53
N PHE A 143 -7.36 1.85 -9.60
CA PHE A 143 -7.73 2.41 -8.30
C PHE A 143 -8.16 3.87 -8.36
N THR A 144 -8.11 4.51 -9.54
CA THR A 144 -8.80 5.79 -9.73
C THR A 144 -10.32 5.66 -9.51
N LYS A 145 -10.88 4.44 -9.68
CA LYS A 145 -12.28 4.11 -9.36
C LYS A 145 -12.62 4.14 -7.87
N ILE A 146 -11.63 4.17 -6.99
CA ILE A 146 -11.82 4.39 -5.55
C ILE A 146 -11.24 5.74 -5.09
N GLY A 147 -11.04 6.68 -6.04
CA GLY A 147 -10.65 8.05 -5.75
C GLY A 147 -9.15 8.31 -5.63
N VAL A 148 -8.29 7.33 -5.91
CA VAL A 148 -6.85 7.58 -6.04
C VAL A 148 -6.58 8.49 -7.25
N MET A 149 -5.71 9.49 -7.09
CA MET A 149 -5.43 10.42 -8.18
C MET A 149 -4.79 9.69 -9.38
N PRO A 150 -5.13 10.08 -10.62
CA PRO A 150 -4.43 9.56 -11.79
C PRO A 150 -2.92 9.85 -11.71
N ASN A 151 -2.10 8.81 -11.94
CA ASN A 151 -0.63 8.87 -11.82
C ASN A 151 -0.11 9.16 -10.41
N ASP A 152 -0.90 8.90 -9.37
CA ASP A 152 -0.41 8.87 -7.99
C ASP A 152 0.37 7.58 -7.76
N ASP A 153 1.70 7.69 -7.67
CA ASP A 153 2.62 6.57 -7.47
C ASP A 153 2.46 5.91 -6.08
N GLY A 154 1.69 6.55 -5.19
CA GLY A 154 1.16 5.95 -3.98
C GLY A 154 1.74 6.51 -2.68
N GLY A 155 1.35 5.89 -1.58
CA GLY A 155 1.78 6.19 -0.22
C GLY A 155 1.59 4.98 0.69
N GLU A 156 2.21 5.02 1.87
CA GLU A 156 2.08 3.98 2.89
C GLU A 156 1.03 4.40 3.92
N LEU A 157 0.23 3.44 4.37
CA LEU A 157 -0.71 3.57 5.47
C LEU A 157 -0.39 2.48 6.49
N ASP A 158 -0.37 2.85 7.76
CA ASP A 158 0.14 2.01 8.83
C ASP A 158 -0.48 2.38 10.21
N PRO A 159 -0.25 1.57 11.27
CA PRO A 159 -0.82 1.82 12.60
C PRO A 159 -0.10 2.90 13.42
N HIS A 160 1.06 3.40 12.97
CA HIS A 160 2.00 4.19 13.76
C HIS A 160 2.32 5.59 13.20
N GLY A 161 1.45 6.14 12.34
CA GLY A 161 1.57 7.51 11.83
C GLY A 161 1.87 8.58 12.90
N ALA A 162 2.26 9.78 12.51
CA ALA A 162 2.94 10.79 13.36
C ALA A 162 2.36 11.11 14.76
N THR A 163 1.09 10.83 15.02
CA THR A 163 0.42 11.04 16.33
C THR A 163 0.36 9.79 17.20
N GLY A 164 0.87 8.65 16.72
CA GLY A 164 0.73 7.32 17.35
C GLY A 164 -0.72 6.77 17.30
N LEU A 165 -1.59 7.35 16.47
CA LEU A 165 -3.00 6.95 16.30
C LEU A 165 -3.28 6.29 14.95
N GLY A 166 -2.20 5.99 14.20
CA GLY A 166 -2.25 5.48 12.82
C GLY A 166 -2.50 6.56 11.76
N ASN A 167 -2.22 6.17 10.53
CA ASN A 167 -2.50 6.86 9.27
C ASN A 167 -3.20 5.81 8.36
N PRO A 168 -4.54 5.70 8.43
CA PRO A 168 -5.47 6.72 8.89
C PRO A 168 -5.68 6.75 10.40
N VAL A 169 -6.00 7.94 10.92
CA VAL A 169 -6.24 8.14 12.35
C VAL A 169 -7.47 7.35 12.80
N GLY A 170 -7.29 6.46 13.78
CA GLY A 170 -8.36 5.54 14.23
C GLY A 170 -8.64 4.40 13.24
N GLY A 171 -7.72 4.17 12.30
CA GLY A 171 -7.69 3.00 11.43
C GLY A 171 -7.36 1.74 12.23
N ASN A 172 -8.12 0.67 11.98
CA ASN A 172 -7.85 -0.64 12.55
C ASN A 172 -7.99 -1.69 11.45
N VAL A 173 -7.23 -2.78 11.62
CA VAL A 173 -7.27 -3.89 10.67
C VAL A 173 -7.56 -5.19 11.38
N THR A 174 -8.36 -6.02 10.71
CA THR A 174 -8.78 -7.32 11.22
C THR A 174 -8.53 -8.44 10.23
N SER A 175 -8.42 -9.65 10.75
CA SER A 175 -8.48 -10.85 9.92
C SER A 175 -9.12 -12.00 10.69
N ASN A 176 -9.84 -12.86 9.97
CA ASN A 176 -10.43 -14.07 10.52
C ASN A 176 -9.65 -15.35 10.12
N VAL A 177 -8.45 -15.21 9.57
CA VAL A 177 -7.63 -16.31 9.01
C VAL A 177 -7.20 -17.35 10.04
N THR A 178 -7.37 -17.06 11.34
CA THR A 178 -7.20 -18.00 12.46
C THR A 178 -8.50 -18.68 12.88
N GLY A 179 -9.59 -18.50 12.13
CA GLY A 179 -10.93 -19.05 12.40
C GLY A 179 -11.85 -18.12 13.22
N THR A 180 -11.37 -16.97 13.67
CA THR A 180 -12.12 -15.96 14.44
C THR A 180 -11.62 -14.58 14.08
N ASP A 181 -12.47 -13.56 14.08
CA ASP A 181 -12.04 -12.17 13.89
C ASP A 181 -11.05 -11.74 14.99
N VAL A 182 -9.87 -11.27 14.57
CA VAL A 182 -8.82 -10.73 15.45
C VAL A 182 -8.44 -9.35 14.93
N PHE A 183 -8.26 -8.40 15.87
CA PHE A 183 -7.65 -7.10 15.61
C PHE A 183 -6.13 -7.23 15.73
N TYR A 184 -5.42 -6.83 14.68
CA TYR A 184 -3.97 -6.91 14.61
C TYR A 184 -3.36 -5.53 14.75
N GLU A 185 -2.28 -5.46 15.53
CA GLU A 185 -1.59 -4.19 15.76
C GLU A 185 -0.78 -3.81 14.53
N GLU A 186 0.01 -4.73 14.00
CA GLU A 186 1.00 -4.44 12.97
C GLU A 186 0.50 -4.83 11.58
N TRP A 187 0.42 -3.84 10.71
CA TRP A 187 -0.02 -3.97 9.32
C TRP A 187 0.62 -2.87 8.47
N MET A 188 0.68 -3.10 7.16
CA MET A 188 1.13 -2.10 6.19
C MET A 188 0.17 -2.13 5.02
N ASN A 189 -0.12 -0.97 4.44
CA ASN A 189 -0.91 -0.85 3.22
C ASN A 189 -0.28 0.18 2.29
N PHE A 190 0.06 -0.23 1.08
CA PHE A 190 0.43 0.69 0.02
C PHE A 190 -0.68 0.72 -1.01
N VAL A 191 -1.03 1.92 -1.47
CA VAL A 191 -2.03 2.15 -2.51
C VAL A 191 -1.49 3.18 -3.49
N SER A 192 -1.54 2.84 -4.78
CA SER A 192 -1.24 3.72 -5.90
C SER A 192 -2.41 3.69 -6.90
N TYR A 193 -2.34 4.48 -7.97
CA TYR A 193 -3.40 4.51 -8.98
C TYR A 193 -3.62 3.15 -9.68
N ASN A 194 -2.61 2.26 -9.71
CA ASN A 194 -2.64 0.99 -10.44
C ASN A 194 -2.32 -0.27 -9.61
N GLN A 195 -1.89 -0.12 -8.37
CA GLN A 195 -1.51 -1.24 -7.51
C GLN A 195 -1.91 -0.99 -6.05
N VAL A 196 -2.31 -2.06 -5.37
CA VAL A 196 -2.47 -2.09 -3.92
C VAL A 196 -1.74 -3.30 -3.36
N CYS A 197 -1.15 -3.16 -2.18
CA CYS A 197 -0.82 -4.30 -1.34
C CYS A 197 -1.15 -3.98 0.11
N ILE A 198 -1.61 -4.99 0.84
CA ILE A 198 -1.88 -4.89 2.27
C ILE A 198 -1.41 -6.16 2.95
N ARG A 199 -0.62 -6.03 4.01
CA ARG A 199 -0.15 -7.14 4.85
C ARG A 199 -0.60 -6.91 6.27
N ILE A 200 -1.11 -7.97 6.90
CA ILE A 200 -1.43 -8.02 8.33
C ILE A 200 -0.50 -9.03 8.99
N CYS A 201 0.28 -8.62 9.98
CA CYS A 201 1.15 -9.51 10.72
C CYS A 201 0.39 -10.25 11.81
N THR A 202 0.13 -11.54 11.57
CA THR A 202 -0.78 -12.35 12.36
C THR A 202 -0.10 -13.17 13.46
N ALA A 203 1.23 -13.21 13.47
CA ALA A 203 2.02 -13.87 14.50
C ALA A 203 3.39 -13.21 14.68
N GLY A 204 3.98 -13.44 15.85
CA GLY A 204 5.34 -13.05 16.19
C GLY A 204 5.99 -14.06 17.12
N GLY A 205 7.28 -13.91 17.38
CA GLY A 205 8.06 -14.79 18.22
C GLY A 205 9.44 -14.21 18.54
N SER A 206 10.26 -14.97 19.27
CA SER A 206 11.61 -14.54 19.64
C SER A 206 12.55 -14.33 18.46
N GLY A 207 12.29 -14.99 17.32
CA GLY A 207 13.06 -14.83 16.09
C GLY A 207 12.62 -13.64 15.24
N VAL A 208 11.38 -13.17 15.39
CA VAL A 208 10.81 -12.06 14.61
C VAL A 208 9.57 -11.50 15.29
N SER A 209 9.53 -10.19 15.55
CA SER A 209 8.32 -9.52 16.03
C SER A 209 7.37 -9.19 14.87
N ALA A 210 6.09 -8.98 15.18
CA ALA A 210 5.12 -8.51 14.19
C ALA A 210 5.55 -7.15 13.59
N ALA A 211 6.03 -6.22 14.42
CA ALA A 211 6.52 -4.90 13.99
C ALA A 211 7.67 -5.00 12.98
N LYS A 212 8.61 -5.95 13.17
CA LYS A 212 9.67 -6.18 12.17
C LYS A 212 9.10 -6.73 10.87
N GLN A 213 8.14 -7.65 10.95
CA GLN A 213 7.57 -8.29 9.77
C GLN A 213 6.65 -7.35 8.96
N CYS A 214 6.05 -6.38 9.64
CA CYS A 214 5.25 -5.29 9.11
C CYS A 214 5.94 -3.95 9.41
N GLU A 215 7.14 -3.78 8.86
CA GLU A 215 7.98 -2.58 8.98
C GLU A 215 7.38 -1.41 8.18
N HIS A 216 7.29 -0.24 8.80
CA HIS A 216 6.54 0.91 8.31
C HIS A 216 7.40 2.20 8.27
N GLU A 217 8.71 2.04 8.05
CA GLU A 217 9.65 3.15 7.87
C GLU A 217 10.25 3.19 6.44
N LEU A 218 9.63 2.48 5.50
CA LEU A 218 10.08 2.29 4.11
C LEU A 218 9.04 2.82 3.10
N ASP A 219 8.45 3.96 3.45
CA ASP A 219 7.20 4.51 2.95
C ASP A 219 7.23 4.87 1.46
N ILE A 220 8.42 5.09 0.86
CA ILE A 220 8.54 5.40 -0.57
C ILE A 220 8.96 4.21 -1.43
N MET A 221 9.19 3.05 -0.82
CA MET A 221 9.74 1.88 -1.51
C MET A 221 8.66 1.07 -2.26
N GLY A 222 7.42 1.13 -1.79
CA GLY A 222 6.26 0.54 -2.48
C GLY A 222 6.11 -0.98 -2.34
N CYS A 223 5.04 -1.50 -2.96
CA CYS A 223 4.64 -2.91 -2.85
C CYS A 223 5.72 -3.91 -3.26
N ALA A 224 6.41 -3.65 -4.37
CA ALA A 224 7.40 -4.58 -4.92
C ALA A 224 8.62 -4.75 -4.01
N PHE A 225 8.87 -3.79 -3.11
CA PHE A 225 9.97 -3.83 -2.16
C PHE A 225 9.52 -4.27 -0.77
N VAL A 226 8.52 -3.60 -0.18
CA VAL A 226 8.10 -3.84 1.22
C VAL A 226 7.26 -5.12 1.34
N MET A 227 6.45 -5.40 0.34
CA MET A 227 5.52 -6.52 0.32
C MET A 227 5.73 -7.46 -0.87
N ALA A 228 7.00 -7.73 -1.19
CA ALA A 228 7.38 -8.54 -2.34
C ALA A 228 6.73 -9.94 -2.35
N THR A 229 5.98 -10.24 -3.40
CA THR A 229 5.38 -11.56 -3.70
C THR A 229 5.83 -12.12 -5.05
N GLY A 230 6.76 -11.45 -5.71
CA GLY A 230 7.17 -11.74 -7.08
C GLY A 230 6.39 -10.91 -8.09
N GLN A 231 6.40 -11.34 -9.34
CA GLN A 231 5.68 -10.65 -10.42
C GLN A 231 4.18 -10.92 -10.28
N VAL A 232 3.40 -9.87 -9.98
CA VAL A 232 1.94 -9.91 -10.05
C VAL A 232 1.56 -9.63 -11.51
N ALA A 233 0.84 -10.57 -12.13
CA ALA A 233 0.40 -10.45 -13.52
C ALA A 233 -1.09 -10.15 -13.59
N ASP A 234 -1.51 -9.37 -14.59
CA ASP A 234 -2.92 -9.16 -14.90
C ASP A 234 -3.64 -10.48 -15.22
N ASN A 235 -4.93 -10.53 -14.88
CA ASN A 235 -5.82 -11.67 -15.05
C ASN A 235 -5.43 -12.91 -14.22
N VAL A 236 -4.64 -12.72 -13.17
CA VAL A 236 -4.33 -13.75 -12.17
C VAL A 236 -5.12 -13.46 -10.90
N PHE A 237 -5.96 -14.39 -10.49
CA PHE A 237 -6.69 -14.34 -9.24
C PHE A 237 -6.40 -15.63 -8.49
N GLU A 238 -5.61 -15.58 -7.43
CA GLU A 238 -5.22 -16.77 -6.69
C GLU A 238 -5.11 -16.57 -5.18
N SER A 239 -5.37 -17.66 -4.46
CA SER A 239 -5.19 -17.78 -3.02
C SER A 239 -4.18 -18.88 -2.76
N CYS A 240 -3.06 -18.55 -2.14
CA CYS A 240 -1.95 -19.47 -1.92
C CYS A 240 -1.57 -19.57 -0.43
N ASP A 241 -0.95 -20.69 -0.07
CA ASP A 241 -0.03 -20.72 1.07
C ASP A 241 1.30 -20.11 0.64
N GLY A 242 2.05 -19.54 1.57
CA GLY A 242 3.36 -18.98 1.28
C GLY A 242 4.37 -19.15 2.41
N ASP A 243 5.63 -19.18 2.02
CA ASP A 243 6.72 -18.99 2.97
C ASP A 243 6.68 -17.58 3.55
N ALA A 244 7.17 -17.40 4.77
CA ALA A 244 7.34 -16.08 5.34
C ALA A 244 8.49 -15.35 4.64
N ALA A 245 8.26 -14.10 4.24
CA ALA A 245 9.31 -13.20 3.80
C ALA A 245 10.29 -12.88 4.91
N TYR A 246 11.53 -12.59 4.54
CA TYR A 246 12.38 -11.78 5.41
C TYR A 246 11.70 -10.44 5.68
N PRO A 247 11.84 -9.91 6.91
CA PRO A 247 11.42 -8.55 7.21
C PRO A 247 11.93 -7.54 6.17
N PRO A 248 11.09 -6.60 5.72
CA PRO A 248 11.51 -5.56 4.78
C PRO A 248 12.74 -4.81 5.29
N GLY A 249 13.66 -4.47 4.39
CA GLY A 249 14.89 -3.76 4.74
C GLY A 249 15.96 -4.59 5.48
N LEU A 250 15.73 -5.87 5.81
CA LEU A 250 16.77 -6.75 6.36
C LEU A 250 17.52 -7.52 5.27
N TYR A 251 18.85 -7.43 5.30
CA TYR A 251 19.76 -8.10 4.36
C TYR A 251 20.81 -8.92 5.13
N PRO A 252 20.52 -10.21 5.40
CA PRO A 252 21.51 -11.16 5.92
C PRO A 252 22.61 -11.46 4.90
N ASP A 253 23.86 -11.54 5.36
CA ASP A 253 25.03 -11.81 4.51
C ASP A 253 25.87 -13.04 4.96
N GLY A 254 25.32 -13.85 5.86
CA GLY A 254 25.97 -15.04 6.41
C GLY A 254 26.96 -14.77 7.55
N SER A 255 27.41 -13.52 7.73
CA SER A 255 28.23 -13.08 8.87
C SER A 255 27.44 -12.25 9.89
N GLY A 256 26.32 -11.70 9.46
CA GLY A 256 25.36 -10.98 10.28
C GLY A 256 24.14 -10.55 9.46
N THR A 257 23.50 -9.49 9.93
CA THR A 257 22.36 -8.85 9.26
C THR A 257 22.63 -7.37 9.13
N SER A 258 22.57 -6.85 7.90
CA SER A 258 22.53 -5.41 7.64
C SER A 258 21.09 -4.94 7.49
N THR A 259 20.86 -3.66 7.77
CA THR A 259 19.53 -3.04 7.69
C THR A 259 19.58 -1.83 6.76
N PHE A 260 18.65 -1.77 5.81
CA PHE A 260 18.40 -0.56 5.04
C PHE A 260 17.53 0.41 5.84
N LYS A 261 17.93 1.68 5.85
CA LYS A 261 17.12 2.81 6.34
C LYS A 261 16.96 3.79 5.20
N GLN A 262 15.71 4.11 4.88
CA GLN A 262 15.38 5.07 3.84
C GLN A 262 15.96 6.45 4.19
N TYR A 263 16.63 7.08 3.21
CA TYR A 263 17.09 8.44 3.41
C TYR A 263 15.91 9.41 3.41
N PHE A 264 15.76 10.18 4.48
CA PHE A 264 14.73 11.19 4.60
C PHE A 264 15.23 12.37 5.45
N VAL A 265 14.87 13.59 5.06
CA VAL A 265 15.10 14.79 5.87
C VAL A 265 13.75 15.42 6.12
N GLY A 266 13.41 15.57 7.39
CA GLY A 266 12.14 16.12 7.81
C GLY A 266 12.28 17.03 9.02
N SER A 267 11.15 17.61 9.41
CA SER A 267 11.05 18.33 10.67
C SER A 267 9.67 18.14 11.29
N TYR A 268 9.60 18.08 12.61
CA TYR A 268 8.34 18.04 13.37
C TYR A 268 8.34 19.10 14.46
N VAL A 269 7.16 19.47 14.95
CA VAL A 269 7.03 20.42 16.07
C VAL A 269 6.76 19.65 17.35
N GLN A 270 7.63 19.79 18.34
CA GLN A 270 7.43 19.25 19.68
C GLN A 270 7.55 20.41 20.67
N ASP A 271 6.53 20.59 21.52
CA ASP A 271 6.47 21.67 22.51
C ASP A 271 6.69 23.09 21.93
N GLY A 272 6.24 23.31 20.69
CA GLY A 272 6.37 24.58 19.97
C GLY A 272 7.74 24.83 19.33
N GLU A 273 8.69 23.90 19.48
CA GLU A 273 9.99 23.94 18.82
C GLU A 273 9.99 23.07 17.56
N THR A 274 10.52 23.60 16.45
CA THR A 274 10.71 22.83 15.22
C THR A 274 12.02 22.04 15.30
N ILE A 275 11.91 20.72 15.40
CA ILE A 275 13.04 19.79 15.43
C ILE A 275 13.23 19.23 14.02
N SER A 276 14.43 19.40 13.45
CA SER A 276 14.81 18.76 12.19
C SER A 276 15.47 17.41 12.47
N TYR A 277 15.21 16.43 11.60
CA TYR A 277 15.83 15.11 11.68
C TYR A 277 16.30 14.64 10.31
N THR A 278 17.24 13.70 10.32
CA THR A 278 17.70 12.99 9.13
C THR A 278 17.69 11.51 9.43
N ASN A 279 16.95 10.74 8.63
CA ASN A 279 16.98 9.29 8.62
C ASN A 279 17.87 8.81 7.48
N GLY A 280 18.54 7.68 7.69
CA GLY A 280 19.51 7.13 6.73
C GLY A 280 20.69 8.08 6.45
N ALA A 281 21.52 7.71 5.47
CA ALA A 281 22.61 8.56 5.01
C ALA A 281 22.44 8.87 3.51
N ILE A 282 22.72 10.12 3.14
CA ILE A 282 22.46 10.68 1.80
C ILE A 282 23.24 9.96 0.70
N ASP A 283 24.38 9.36 1.04
CA ASP A 283 25.29 8.68 0.14
C ASP A 283 25.08 7.16 0.11
N GLN A 284 24.13 6.63 0.90
CA GLN A 284 23.82 5.20 0.89
C GLN A 284 23.04 4.84 -0.37
N ALA A 285 23.48 3.78 -1.04
CA ALA A 285 22.76 3.25 -2.17
C ALA A 285 21.46 2.59 -1.71
N THR A 286 20.33 3.03 -2.25
CA THR A 286 19.03 2.38 -2.07
C THR A 286 19.06 0.99 -2.71
N PRO A 287 18.79 -0.09 -1.96
CA PRO A 287 18.65 -1.42 -2.55
C PRO A 287 17.52 -1.44 -3.59
N THR A 288 17.74 -2.14 -4.70
CA THR A 288 16.79 -2.15 -5.82
C THR A 288 15.65 -3.16 -5.65
N ALA A 289 15.73 -4.04 -4.65
CA ALA A 289 14.76 -5.09 -4.40
C ALA A 289 14.77 -5.53 -2.92
N ALA A 290 13.68 -6.17 -2.51
CA ALA A 290 13.63 -6.93 -1.27
C ALA A 290 14.73 -8.00 -1.24
N PHE A 291 15.19 -8.38 -0.04
CA PHE A 291 16.15 -9.48 0.09
C PHE A 291 15.60 -10.82 -0.44
N SER A 292 14.30 -11.08 -0.22
CA SER A 292 13.64 -12.32 -0.62
C SER A 292 12.29 -12.08 -1.27
N ILE A 293 11.96 -12.92 -2.23
CA ILE A 293 10.60 -13.15 -2.75
C ILE A 293 10.18 -14.54 -2.23
N PRO A 294 9.20 -14.61 -1.30
CA PRO A 294 8.79 -15.89 -0.74
C PRO A 294 8.10 -16.76 -1.77
N VAL A 295 8.32 -18.07 -1.67
CA VAL A 295 7.67 -19.04 -2.54
C VAL A 295 6.20 -19.21 -2.13
N SER A 296 5.30 -19.15 -3.12
CA SER A 296 3.90 -19.54 -2.97
C SER A 296 3.68 -21.01 -3.33
N SER A 297 2.71 -21.64 -2.67
CA SER A 297 2.36 -23.05 -2.85
C SER A 297 0.85 -23.26 -2.60
N ASN A 298 0.32 -24.43 -2.99
CA ASN A 298 -1.09 -24.79 -2.82
C ASN A 298 -2.07 -23.73 -3.37
N CYS A 299 -1.69 -23.06 -4.45
CA CYS A 299 -2.48 -21.98 -5.04
C CYS A 299 -3.79 -22.49 -5.62
N ALA A 300 -4.89 -21.88 -5.18
CA ALA A 300 -6.23 -22.08 -5.74
C ALA A 300 -6.61 -20.84 -6.55
N THR A 301 -6.95 -21.04 -7.82
CA THR A 301 -7.30 -19.96 -8.74
C THR A 301 -8.79 -19.64 -8.69
N ALA A 302 -9.14 -18.35 -8.79
CA ALA A 302 -10.47 -17.86 -9.10
C ALA A 302 -10.50 -17.27 -10.51
N SER A 303 -11.69 -17.08 -11.08
CA SER A 303 -11.83 -16.39 -12.38
C SER A 303 -11.84 -14.88 -12.25
N THR A 304 -12.36 -14.36 -11.12
CA THR A 304 -12.47 -12.93 -10.83
C THR A 304 -12.79 -12.70 -9.35
N VAL A 305 -12.65 -11.47 -8.89
CA VAL A 305 -13.16 -10.97 -7.60
C VAL A 305 -14.22 -9.92 -7.90
N ALA A 306 -15.46 -10.18 -7.48
CA ALA A 306 -16.60 -9.29 -7.72
C ALA A 306 -17.63 -9.36 -6.59
N ASN A 307 -18.34 -8.26 -6.35
CA ASN A 307 -19.46 -8.18 -5.41
C ASN A 307 -20.84 -8.16 -6.07
N GLY A 308 -20.92 -7.94 -7.39
CA GLY A 308 -22.18 -7.96 -8.14
C GLY A 308 -23.10 -6.77 -7.85
N ILE A 309 -22.59 -5.70 -7.23
CA ILE A 309 -23.40 -4.52 -6.90
C ILE A 309 -23.47 -3.60 -8.11
N ALA A 310 -24.45 -3.85 -8.97
CA ALA A 310 -24.64 -3.15 -10.25
C ALA A 310 -24.70 -1.62 -10.13
N SER A 311 -25.20 -1.08 -9.01
CA SER A 311 -25.28 0.37 -8.79
C SER A 311 -23.93 1.06 -8.61
N LEU A 312 -22.86 0.29 -8.34
CA LEU A 312 -21.50 0.80 -8.18
C LEU A 312 -20.67 0.65 -9.45
N VAL A 313 -21.14 -0.13 -10.41
CA VAL A 313 -20.49 -0.28 -11.71
C VAL A 313 -20.67 1.03 -12.45
N THR A 314 -19.65 1.89 -12.40
CA THR A 314 -19.61 3.09 -13.22
C THR A 314 -19.56 2.63 -14.66
N THR A 315 -20.68 2.79 -15.37
CA THR A 315 -20.74 2.49 -16.80
C THR A 315 -19.76 3.46 -17.46
N ALA A 316 -18.63 2.94 -17.94
CA ALA A 316 -17.77 3.68 -18.85
C ALA A 316 -18.69 4.25 -19.94
N SER A 317 -18.77 5.57 -20.04
CA SER A 317 -19.63 6.27 -20.97
C SER A 317 -19.31 5.80 -22.40
N SER A 318 -20.11 4.88 -22.91
CA SER A 318 -20.19 4.63 -24.34
C SER A 318 -21.00 5.78 -24.92
N SER A 319 -20.31 6.78 -25.45
CA SER A 319 -20.88 7.92 -26.17
C SER A 319 -21.61 7.43 -27.41
N THR A 320 -22.85 6.98 -27.22
CA THR A 320 -23.77 6.73 -28.33
C THR A 320 -24.51 8.03 -28.58
N THR A 321 -24.09 8.77 -29.59
CA THR A 321 -24.76 9.97 -30.07
C THR A 321 -26.12 9.59 -30.67
N THR A 322 -27.18 9.66 -29.88
CA THR A 322 -28.56 9.64 -30.39
C THR A 322 -29.07 11.07 -30.53
N ALA A 323 -29.14 11.53 -31.79
CA ALA A 323 -29.79 12.78 -32.16
C ALA A 323 -31.32 12.65 -31.98
N ALA A 324 -31.93 13.67 -31.37
CA ALA A 324 -33.33 14.05 -31.55
C ALA A 324 -33.32 15.51 -32.09
N PRO A 325 -34.38 16.06 -32.73
CA PRO A 325 -35.80 15.70 -32.58
C PRO A 325 -36.68 15.83 -33.86
N THR A 326 -37.98 15.50 -33.78
CA THR A 326 -39.08 16.30 -34.39
C THR A 326 -40.44 15.98 -33.77
N THR A 327 -40.98 16.99 -33.07
CA THR A 327 -42.38 17.51 -33.02
C THR A 327 -43.60 16.60 -33.25
N GLY A 328 -44.54 16.66 -32.30
CA GLY A 328 -45.96 16.33 -32.48
C GLY A 328 -46.82 16.85 -31.33
N SER A 329 -47.60 17.90 -31.59
CA SER A 329 -48.51 18.58 -30.66
C SER A 329 -49.90 17.92 -30.60
N SER A 330 -50.51 17.89 -29.41
CA SER A 330 -51.98 17.97 -29.17
C SER A 330 -52.24 17.90 -27.66
N SER A 331 -52.63 19.01 -27.00
CA SER A 331 -54.00 19.31 -26.49
C SER A 331 -54.60 18.17 -25.63
N SER A 332 -55.11 18.35 -24.41
CA SER A 332 -55.99 19.39 -23.87
C SER A 332 -56.37 18.99 -22.43
N GLY A 333 -56.71 19.93 -21.54
CA GLY A 333 -57.43 19.57 -20.30
C GLY A 333 -57.30 20.56 -19.14
N MET A 334 -57.99 21.69 -19.25
CA MET A 334 -58.21 22.68 -18.18
C MET A 334 -59.07 22.09 -17.03
N SER A 335 -58.77 22.45 -15.78
CA SER A 335 -59.71 23.16 -14.85
C SER A 335 -59.53 22.82 -13.36
N SER A 336 -59.04 23.83 -12.63
CA SER A 336 -59.60 24.41 -11.39
C SER A 336 -60.10 23.51 -10.24
N SER A 337 -59.58 23.75 -9.02
CA SER A 337 -60.19 24.64 -8.01
C SER A 337 -59.98 24.19 -6.55
N ARG A 338 -59.70 25.20 -5.70
CA ARG A 338 -60.06 25.36 -4.26
C ARG A 338 -59.48 24.34 -3.26
N ASN A 339 -59.38 24.61 -1.96
CA ASN A 339 -59.16 25.78 -1.09
C ASN A 339 -59.09 25.17 0.33
N THR A 340 -58.40 25.85 1.26
CA THR A 340 -58.64 25.83 2.72
C THR A 340 -58.45 24.54 3.56
N GLN A 341 -57.38 24.57 4.36
CA GLN A 341 -57.38 24.69 5.83
C GLN A 341 -58.00 23.56 6.68
N SER A 342 -57.19 22.93 7.56
CA SER A 342 -57.32 23.03 9.03
C SER A 342 -56.40 22.05 9.79
N SER A 343 -55.83 22.55 10.90
CA SER A 343 -55.56 21.91 12.23
C SER A 343 -55.00 20.47 12.30
N SER A 344 -54.06 20.07 13.17
CA SER A 344 -53.59 20.65 14.44
C SER A 344 -52.50 19.77 15.06
N SER A 345 -51.54 20.44 15.71
CA SER A 345 -51.01 20.18 17.06
C SER A 345 -49.91 19.13 17.34
N ARG A 346 -49.04 19.59 18.26
CA ARG A 346 -48.07 18.93 19.17
C ARG A 346 -46.64 18.89 18.62
N ALA A 347 -45.75 19.83 18.98
CA ALA A 347 -45.10 20.07 20.30
C ALA A 347 -44.43 18.78 20.82
N SER A 348 -43.14 18.69 21.14
CA SER A 348 -42.19 19.58 21.82
C SER A 348 -40.76 19.01 21.55
N SER A 349 -39.62 19.70 21.64
CA SER A 349 -39.04 20.33 22.82
C SER A 349 -37.63 20.90 22.51
N SER A 350 -37.33 22.02 23.18
CA SER A 350 -36.03 22.56 23.62
C SER A 350 -34.89 22.80 22.63
N SER A 351 -34.74 24.08 22.30
CA SER A 351 -33.51 24.73 21.84
C SER A 351 -32.69 25.29 23.03
N SER A 352 -31.38 25.03 22.98
CA SER A 352 -30.24 25.94 23.25
C SER A 352 -30.16 26.73 24.56
N ALA A 353 -29.06 26.55 25.31
CA ALA A 353 -27.87 27.44 25.25
C ALA A 353 -26.97 27.20 26.49
N GLY A 354 -25.64 27.30 26.32
CA GLY A 354 -24.72 27.47 27.44
C GLY A 354 -23.34 26.86 27.19
N GLN A 355 -22.53 27.55 26.38
CA GLN A 355 -21.11 27.27 26.17
C GLN A 355 -20.28 27.63 27.41
N THR A 356 -19.30 26.80 27.75
CA THR A 356 -18.05 27.25 28.39
C THR A 356 -16.88 26.49 27.78
N ALA A 357 -15.94 27.28 27.26
CA ALA A 357 -14.74 26.89 26.55
C ALA A 357 -13.74 26.18 27.47
N GLY A 358 -13.14 25.10 26.97
CA GLY A 358 -11.91 24.51 27.46
C GLY A 358 -10.96 24.35 26.28
N ALA A 359 -9.91 25.14 26.26
CA ALA A 359 -8.91 25.20 25.19
C ALA A 359 -8.20 23.84 24.99
N SER A 360 -8.10 23.40 23.75
CA SER A 360 -7.16 22.35 23.32
C SER A 360 -6.12 23.00 22.40
N PRO A 361 -4.81 22.86 22.66
CA PRO A 361 -3.79 23.48 21.81
C PRO A 361 -3.37 22.59 20.64
N SER A 362 -2.86 23.29 19.63
CA SER A 362 -1.95 22.88 18.55
C SER A 362 -2.48 21.96 17.44
N TYR A 363 -2.87 22.63 16.35
CA TYR A 363 -2.90 22.12 14.99
C TYR A 363 -1.48 21.69 14.56
N ILE A 364 -1.28 20.44 14.15
CA ILE A 364 -0.14 20.06 13.33
C ILE A 364 -0.47 20.47 11.90
N ARG A 365 0.27 21.44 11.37
CA ARG A 365 0.28 21.79 9.95
C ARG A 365 1.56 21.22 9.37
N GLU A 366 1.42 20.13 8.64
CA GLU A 366 2.51 19.60 7.85
C GLU A 366 2.82 20.58 6.71
N VAL A 367 4.07 20.98 6.60
CA VAL A 367 4.56 21.77 5.47
C VAL A 367 5.07 20.75 4.47
N GLY A 368 4.26 20.50 3.44
CA GLY A 368 4.47 19.42 2.48
C GLY A 368 5.92 19.33 1.97
N SER A 369 6.40 18.09 1.92
CA SER A 369 7.67 17.68 1.35
C SER A 369 7.83 18.23 -0.07
N GLY A 370 8.81 19.10 -0.27
CA GLY A 370 9.21 19.54 -1.59
C GLY A 370 9.68 18.34 -2.40
N ALA A 371 8.98 18.03 -3.49
CA ALA A 371 9.35 17.00 -4.45
C ALA A 371 10.71 17.32 -5.08
N TRP A 372 11.77 16.64 -4.65
CA TRP A 372 13.04 16.63 -5.38
C TRP A 372 12.99 15.52 -6.42
N LYS A 373 12.80 15.92 -7.68
CA LYS A 373 12.98 15.05 -8.85
C LYS A 373 14.45 14.59 -8.89
N VAL A 374 14.74 13.37 -8.45
CA VAL A 374 16.02 12.73 -8.79
C VAL A 374 15.90 12.23 -10.22
N GLY A 375 16.49 12.98 -11.13
CA GLY A 375 16.51 12.65 -12.55
C GLY A 375 17.23 11.33 -12.81
N ALA A 376 16.58 10.47 -13.59
CA ALA A 376 17.20 9.30 -14.20
C ALA A 376 18.38 9.74 -15.08
N ALA A 377 19.61 9.50 -14.63
CA ALA A 377 20.79 9.58 -15.48
C ALA A 377 21.07 8.20 -16.07
N MET A 378 20.51 7.95 -17.26
CA MET A 378 20.88 6.82 -18.11
C MET A 378 22.04 7.21 -19.03
N ALA A 379 23.03 6.31 -19.06
CA ALA A 379 24.01 6.03 -20.11
C ALA A 379 25.13 7.04 -20.42
N GLY A 380 26.37 6.54 -20.36
CA GLY A 380 27.53 7.20 -20.95
C GLY A 380 28.85 6.51 -20.64
N ALA A 381 29.05 5.27 -21.08
CA ALA A 381 30.37 4.65 -21.11
C ALA A 381 31.28 5.44 -22.08
N ALA A 382 32.07 6.36 -21.52
CA ALA A 382 33.14 7.04 -22.24
C ALA A 382 34.45 6.26 -22.01
N VAL A 383 34.82 5.44 -22.99
CA VAL A 383 36.19 4.96 -23.16
C VAL A 383 37.06 6.17 -23.48
N LEU A 384 37.87 6.61 -22.51
CA LEU A 384 38.95 7.57 -22.74
C LEU A 384 40.27 6.88 -22.41
N GLY A 385 40.88 6.32 -23.45
CA GLY A 385 42.30 6.06 -23.45
C GLY A 385 43.05 7.39 -23.49
N LEU A 386 43.96 7.59 -22.54
CA LEU A 386 45.10 8.46 -22.73
C LEU A 386 46.34 7.80 -22.14
N ALA A 387 47.23 7.38 -23.04
CA ALA A 387 48.64 7.33 -22.79
C ALA A 387 49.16 8.74 -22.48
N VAL A 388 50.14 8.87 -21.59
CA VAL A 388 51.44 9.50 -21.83
C VAL A 388 52.28 9.51 -20.54
N LEU A 389 53.45 8.88 -20.66
CA LEU A 389 54.76 9.11 -20.04
C LEU A 389 54.87 9.95 -18.75
N ALA A 390 55.33 9.33 -17.67
CA ALA A 390 56.71 9.46 -17.12
C ALA A 390 56.95 8.37 -16.07
#